data_AF-A0A813LSG9-F1
#
_entry.id   AF-A0A813LSG9-F1
#
_cell.length_a   1.000
_cell.length_b   1.000
_cell.length_c   1.000
_cell.angle_alpha   90.00
_cell.angle_beta   90.00
_cell.angle_gamma   90.00
#
_symmetry.space_group_name_H-M   'P 1'
#
loop_
_entity.id
_entity.type
_entity.pdbx_description
1 polymer ?
#
loop_
_entity_poly.entity_id
_entity_poly.type
_entity_poly.pdbx_seq_one_letter_code
_entity_poly.pdbx_strand_id
1 'polypeptide(L)'
;MGIDKPNIRKIIHYGIEDYHQQIGRAGRDGLPSSCVVVFDNSDWKLWFSKLFTQGYDNWDKDDLRNHLESAEHLHQLVVGHSCRHQAILSYFGRKAEIELLKSSSLCRCDLCLGRRGEWLGTAKPRYFFREARLVLEAVRVAQGLTKAKGASKEAVLKLVTVRSDLVPVGVSKVMLHRIFAVRHELPRRRRTKAYASEIFDMLYGGGHLTRQLTSSQDFRSFVWRMTEFGESALVWGRSIQLLPTRSIRKLELEPKERK
;
A
#
# COMPACT_ATOMS: atom_id res chain seq x y z
N MET A 1 -26.59 15.93 4.48
CA MET A 1 -25.39 16.01 5.36
C MET A 1 -25.52 17.23 6.28
N GLY A 2 -25.66 17.04 7.60
CA GLY A 2 -26.22 18.06 8.53
C GLY A 2 -25.27 18.77 9.50
N ILE A 3 -23.94 18.66 9.35
CA ILE A 3 -22.99 19.37 10.22
C ILE A 3 -22.28 20.45 9.41
N ASP A 4 -22.76 21.68 9.51
CA ASP A 4 -22.10 22.87 8.95
C ASP A 4 -21.68 23.81 10.07
N LYS A 5 -20.56 23.48 10.72
CA LYS A 5 -19.98 24.26 11.80
C LYS A 5 -18.57 24.69 11.39
N PRO A 6 -18.29 26.00 11.23
CA PRO A 6 -17.03 26.45 10.64
C PRO A 6 -15.81 26.21 11.54
N ASN A 7 -16.04 26.14 12.86
CA ASN A 7 -14.99 26.02 13.88
C ASN A 7 -14.75 24.58 14.37
N ILE A 8 -14.92 23.58 13.50
CA ILE A 8 -14.55 22.19 13.83
C ILE A 8 -13.03 22.08 13.95
N ARG A 9 -12.54 21.84 15.18
CA ARG A 9 -11.10 21.72 15.52
C ARG A 9 -10.52 20.33 15.38
N LYS A 10 -11.35 19.30 15.49
CA LYS A 10 -10.90 17.92 15.45
C LYS A 10 -11.93 17.04 14.75
N ILE A 11 -11.44 16.23 13.80
CA ILE A 11 -12.20 15.14 13.18
C ILE A 11 -11.48 13.85 13.50
N ILE A 12 -12.20 12.87 14.05
CA ILE A 12 -11.71 11.51 14.25
C ILE A 12 -12.49 10.63 13.29
N HIS A 13 -11.79 10.11 12.30
CA HIS A 13 -12.33 9.20 11.30
C HIS A 13 -12.09 7.76 11.75
N TYR A 14 -13.17 7.01 11.92
CA TYR A 14 -13.16 5.59 12.26
C TYR A 14 -13.96 4.85 11.19
N GLY A 15 -13.27 4.28 10.22
CA GLY A 15 -13.88 3.68 9.03
C GLY A 15 -13.02 3.83 7.78
N ILE A 16 -13.57 3.39 6.65
CA ILE A 16 -12.88 3.36 5.35
C ILE A 16 -13.56 4.25 4.29
N GLU A 17 -14.77 4.73 4.56
CA GLU A 17 -15.62 5.39 3.59
C GLU A 17 -15.64 6.90 3.78
N ASP A 18 -15.80 7.66 2.70
CA ASP A 18 -16.08 9.11 2.70
C ASP A 18 -15.10 10.01 3.46
N TYR A 19 -13.88 9.53 3.69
CA TYR A 19 -12.84 10.27 4.41
C TYR A 19 -12.70 11.72 3.94
N HIS A 20 -12.55 11.92 2.62
CA HIS A 20 -12.37 13.24 2.02
C HIS A 20 -13.51 14.21 2.30
N GLN A 21 -14.76 13.76 2.14
CA GLN A 21 -15.93 14.59 2.39
C GLN A 21 -16.06 14.94 3.88
N GLN A 22 -15.66 14.02 4.75
CA GLN A 22 -15.71 14.22 6.20
C GLN A 22 -14.63 15.21 6.65
N ILE A 23 -13.37 15.03 6.24
CA ILE A 23 -12.27 15.90 6.69
C ILE A 23 -12.37 17.34 6.19
N GLY A 24 -13.02 17.58 5.05
CA GLY A 24 -13.25 18.92 4.49
C GLY A 24 -14.18 19.82 5.33
N ARG A 25 -14.71 19.32 6.45
CA ARG A 25 -15.51 20.09 7.41
C ARG A 25 -14.65 20.79 8.47
N ALA A 26 -13.41 20.35 8.69
CA ALA A 26 -12.53 20.94 9.68
C ALA A 26 -12.03 22.33 9.24
N GLY A 27 -11.95 23.29 10.17
CA GLY A 27 -11.16 24.51 9.95
C GLY A 27 -11.67 25.46 8.87
N ARG A 28 -12.99 25.51 8.60
CA ARG A 28 -13.55 26.43 7.59
C ARG A 28 -13.43 27.91 7.98
N ASP A 29 -13.20 28.18 9.26
CA ASP A 29 -12.82 29.49 9.79
C ASP A 29 -11.33 29.83 9.59
N GLY A 30 -10.55 28.96 8.93
CA GLY A 30 -9.12 29.16 8.67
C GLY A 30 -8.20 28.89 9.86
N LEU A 31 -8.75 28.58 11.03
CA LEU A 31 -7.96 28.27 12.22
C LEU A 31 -7.43 26.83 12.20
N PRO A 32 -6.30 26.56 12.87
CA PRO A 32 -5.72 25.22 12.93
C PRO A 32 -6.72 24.18 13.40
N SER A 33 -6.82 23.09 12.65
CA SER A 33 -7.62 21.92 12.96
C SER A 33 -6.82 20.64 12.70
N SER A 34 -7.27 19.52 13.28
CA SER A 34 -6.62 18.23 13.15
C SER A 34 -7.60 17.16 12.66
N CYS A 35 -7.12 16.30 11.77
CA CYS A 35 -7.85 15.13 11.30
C CYS A 35 -7.05 13.89 11.69
N VAL A 36 -7.69 12.97 12.41
CA VAL A 36 -7.09 11.73 12.89
C VAL A 36 -7.83 10.57 12.23
N VAL A 37 -7.10 9.68 11.58
CA VAL A 37 -7.65 8.42 11.08
C VAL A 37 -7.23 7.31 12.03
N VAL A 38 -8.21 6.55 12.51
CA VAL A 38 -7.99 5.29 13.23
C VAL A 38 -8.27 4.16 12.25
N PHE A 39 -7.27 3.33 12.01
CA PHE A 39 -7.31 2.32 10.95
C PHE A 39 -6.49 1.09 11.33
N ASP A 40 -7.06 -0.10 11.13
CA ASP A 40 -6.33 -1.35 11.04
C ASP A 40 -6.38 -1.90 9.60
N ASN A 41 -5.31 -2.54 9.16
CA ASN A 41 -5.28 -3.18 7.84
C ASN A 41 -6.24 -4.38 7.75
N SER A 42 -6.68 -4.94 8.89
CA SER A 42 -7.79 -5.89 8.93
C SER A 42 -9.12 -5.26 8.51
N ASP A 43 -9.35 -4.00 8.86
CA ASP A 43 -10.56 -3.27 8.49
C ASP A 43 -10.63 -3.16 6.98
N TRP A 44 -9.50 -2.86 6.33
CA TRP A 44 -9.39 -2.83 4.88
C TRP A 44 -9.79 -4.15 4.24
N LYS A 45 -9.22 -5.26 4.72
CA LYS A 45 -9.51 -6.60 4.19
C LYS A 45 -10.99 -6.95 4.39
N LEU A 46 -11.56 -6.61 5.54
CA LEU A 46 -12.95 -6.88 5.85
C LEU A 46 -13.90 -6.05 4.98
N TRP A 47 -13.67 -4.73 4.88
CA TRP A 47 -14.44 -3.83 4.04
C TRP A 47 -14.41 -4.28 2.58
N PHE A 48 -13.21 -4.57 2.08
CA PHE A 48 -13.01 -5.06 0.72
C PHE A 48 -13.70 -6.40 0.48
N SER A 49 -13.63 -7.34 1.43
CA SER A 49 -14.36 -8.61 1.32
C SER A 49 -15.87 -8.38 1.28
N LYS A 50 -16.40 -7.51 2.15
CA LYS A 50 -17.84 -7.20 2.20
C LYS A 50 -18.32 -6.59 0.89
N LEU A 51 -17.54 -5.68 0.31
CA LEU A 51 -17.81 -5.07 -1.00
C LEU A 51 -18.09 -6.13 -2.09
N PHE A 52 -17.37 -7.26 -2.07
CA PHE A 52 -17.54 -8.32 -3.07
C PHE A 52 -18.55 -9.40 -2.71
N THR A 53 -18.78 -9.66 -1.44
CA THR A 53 -19.71 -10.72 -1.00
C THR A 53 -21.14 -10.23 -0.87
N GLN A 54 -21.34 -8.99 -0.42
CA GLN A 54 -22.66 -8.46 -0.13
C GLN A 54 -23.26 -7.72 -1.32
N GLY A 55 -22.43 -7.33 -2.30
CA GLY A 55 -22.84 -6.50 -3.43
C GLY A 55 -23.26 -5.11 -2.96
N TYR A 56 -23.13 -4.13 -3.84
CA TYR A 56 -23.91 -2.91 -3.72
C TYR A 56 -24.96 -2.94 -4.80
N ASP A 57 -26.04 -3.68 -4.56
CA ASP A 57 -27.17 -3.75 -5.50
C ASP A 57 -27.85 -2.38 -5.67
N ASN A 58 -27.59 -1.44 -4.75
CA ASN A 58 -28.16 -0.09 -4.72
C ASN A 58 -27.22 1.00 -5.27
N TRP A 59 -25.96 0.69 -5.60
CA TRP A 59 -25.05 1.67 -6.20
C TRP A 59 -25.02 1.47 -7.70
N ASP A 60 -25.05 2.58 -8.43
CA ASP A 60 -24.67 2.51 -9.84
C ASP A 60 -23.15 2.29 -9.98
N LYS A 61 -22.70 2.13 -11.22
CA LYS A 61 -21.29 1.82 -11.50
C LYS A 61 -20.35 2.98 -11.14
N ASP A 62 -20.83 4.22 -11.24
CA ASP A 62 -20.02 5.41 -10.99
C ASP A 62 -19.90 5.66 -9.49
N ASP A 63 -20.98 5.47 -8.74
CA ASP A 63 -20.98 5.51 -7.27
C ASP A 63 -20.03 4.46 -6.67
N LEU A 64 -20.14 3.21 -7.13
CA LEU A 64 -19.25 2.14 -6.69
C LEU A 64 -17.78 2.48 -6.99
N ARG A 65 -17.52 3.03 -8.18
CA ARG A 65 -16.18 3.45 -8.57
C ARG A 65 -15.66 4.56 -7.67
N ASN A 66 -16.46 5.58 -7.40
CA ASN A 66 -16.09 6.72 -6.57
C ASN A 66 -15.78 6.30 -5.14
N HIS A 67 -16.62 5.43 -4.55
CA HIS A 67 -16.39 4.90 -3.21
C HIS A 67 -15.13 4.04 -3.15
N LEU A 68 -14.91 3.19 -4.16
CA LEU A 68 -13.70 2.38 -4.25
C LEU A 68 -12.45 3.23 -4.39
N GLU A 69 -12.43 4.19 -5.32
CA GLU A 69 -11.29 5.09 -5.50
C GLU A 69 -10.98 5.91 -4.23
N SER A 70 -12.01 6.38 -3.51
CA SER A 70 -11.87 7.08 -2.24
C SER A 70 -11.30 6.19 -1.14
N ALA A 71 -11.80 4.96 -1.01
CA ALA A 71 -11.34 3.96 -0.04
C ALA A 71 -9.88 3.56 -0.31
N GLU A 72 -9.53 3.30 -1.58
CA GLU A 72 -8.18 3.01 -2.04
C GLU A 72 -7.21 4.12 -1.67
N HIS A 73 -7.65 5.37 -1.86
CA HIS A 73 -6.84 6.53 -1.54
C HIS A 73 -6.65 6.69 -0.03
N LEU A 74 -7.69 6.48 0.79
CA LEU A 74 -7.55 6.44 2.24
C LEU A 74 -6.58 5.34 2.68
N HIS A 75 -6.66 4.14 2.08
CA HIS A 75 -5.74 3.06 2.37
C HIS A 75 -4.29 3.49 2.10
N GLN A 76 -4.06 4.10 0.95
CA GLN A 76 -2.76 4.70 0.60
C GLN A 76 -2.34 5.82 1.55
N LEU A 77 -3.27 6.67 1.99
CA LEU A 77 -3.01 7.72 2.96
C LEU A 77 -2.60 7.17 4.31
N VAL A 78 -3.02 5.98 4.71
CA VAL A 78 -2.64 5.40 6.01
C VAL A 78 -1.34 4.60 5.90
N VAL A 79 -1.24 3.72 4.90
CA VAL A 79 -0.06 2.86 4.71
C VAL A 79 1.13 3.63 4.15
N GLY A 80 0.85 4.73 3.43
CA GLY A 80 1.78 5.59 2.72
C GLY A 80 2.96 6.10 3.55
N HIS A 81 4.06 6.39 2.86
CA HIS A 81 5.25 7.05 3.42
C HIS A 81 5.47 8.48 2.89
N SER A 82 4.64 8.95 1.97
CA SER A 82 4.68 10.31 1.42
C SER A 82 3.83 11.29 2.25
N CYS A 83 4.15 12.57 2.15
CA CYS A 83 3.38 13.66 2.77
C CYS A 83 1.86 13.47 2.57
N ARG A 84 1.08 13.47 3.66
CA ARG A 84 -0.37 13.22 3.61
C ARG A 84 -1.10 14.28 2.77
N HIS A 85 -0.74 15.56 2.94
CA HIS A 85 -1.33 16.64 2.14
C HIS A 85 -0.99 16.51 0.66
N GLN A 86 0.25 16.14 0.32
CA GLN A 86 0.62 15.90 -1.08
C GLN A 86 -0.21 14.75 -1.66
N ALA A 87 -0.40 13.67 -0.91
CA ALA A 87 -1.23 12.55 -1.37
C ALA A 87 -2.70 12.96 -1.58
N ILE A 88 -3.28 13.77 -0.69
CA ILE A 88 -4.64 14.34 -0.85
C ILE A 88 -4.71 15.23 -2.09
N LEU A 89 -3.76 16.15 -2.28
CA LEU A 89 -3.72 17.01 -3.46
C LEU A 89 -3.58 16.21 -4.76
N SER A 90 -2.76 15.15 -4.75
CA SER A 90 -2.60 14.26 -5.90
C SER A 90 -3.91 13.56 -6.29
N TYR A 91 -4.73 13.15 -5.31
CA TYR A 91 -6.04 12.54 -5.56
C TYR A 91 -6.98 13.48 -6.30
N PHE A 92 -6.98 14.76 -5.93
CA PHE A 92 -7.78 15.79 -6.61
C PHE A 92 -7.12 16.40 -7.85
N GLY A 93 -5.99 15.83 -8.33
CA GLY A 93 -5.30 16.31 -9.53
C GLY A 93 -4.65 17.70 -9.38
N ARG A 94 -4.41 18.15 -8.15
CA ARG A 94 -3.95 19.53 -7.83
C ARG A 94 -2.43 19.71 -7.96
N LYS A 95 -1.90 19.58 -9.17
CA LYS A 95 -0.44 19.59 -9.43
C LYS A 95 0.27 20.89 -9.03
N ALA A 96 -0.32 22.06 -9.31
CA ALA A 96 0.29 23.35 -8.97
C ALA A 96 0.44 23.53 -7.45
N GLU A 97 -0.59 23.12 -6.70
CA GLU A 97 -0.61 23.21 -5.23
C GLU A 97 0.39 22.25 -4.58
N ILE A 98 0.68 21.10 -5.22
CA ILE A 98 1.74 20.18 -4.79
C ILE A 98 3.11 20.86 -4.88
N GLU A 99 3.41 21.56 -5.97
CA GLU A 99 4.70 22.24 -6.15
C GLU A 99 4.88 23.37 -5.12
N LEU A 100 3.82 24.12 -4.83
CA LEU A 100 3.82 25.13 -3.75
C LEU A 100 4.00 24.49 -2.37
N LEU A 101 3.39 23.34 -2.11
CA LEU A 101 3.55 22.64 -0.84
C LEU A 101 4.99 22.14 -0.64
N LYS A 102 5.63 21.65 -1.72
CA LYS A 102 7.03 21.21 -1.70
C LYS A 102 8.00 22.36 -1.44
N SER A 103 7.75 23.54 -2.01
CA SER A 103 8.62 24.71 -1.85
C SER A 103 8.43 25.40 -0.50
N SER A 104 7.24 25.33 0.09
CA SER A 104 6.90 26.12 1.28
C SER A 104 7.27 25.48 2.62
N SER A 105 7.60 24.18 2.69
CA SER A 105 7.86 23.46 3.96
C SER A 105 6.72 23.60 5.00
N LEU A 106 5.52 24.04 4.60
CA LEU A 106 4.40 24.38 5.49
C LEU A 106 3.56 23.16 5.93
N CYS A 107 3.87 21.97 5.43
CA CYS A 107 3.09 20.78 5.74
C CYS A 107 3.27 20.34 7.20
N ARG A 108 2.15 20.26 7.94
CA ARG A 108 2.12 19.83 9.34
C ARG A 108 1.54 18.42 9.55
N CYS A 109 1.64 17.54 8.54
CA CYS A 109 1.16 16.16 8.70
C CYS A 109 2.10 15.33 9.59
N ASP A 110 1.61 14.19 10.11
CA ASP A 110 2.33 13.27 10.98
C ASP A 110 3.68 12.83 10.40
N LEU A 111 3.77 12.66 9.08
CA LEU A 111 4.99 12.25 8.39
C LEU A 111 6.00 13.39 8.26
N CYS A 112 5.56 14.59 7.84
CA CYS A 112 6.43 15.75 7.69
C CYS A 112 6.96 16.25 9.04
N LEU A 113 6.18 16.09 10.11
CA LEU A 113 6.60 16.41 11.47
C LEU A 113 7.42 15.30 12.15
N GLY A 114 7.64 14.15 11.49
CA GLY A 114 8.34 13.01 12.09
C GLY A 114 7.60 12.34 13.26
N ARG A 115 6.31 12.66 13.47
CA ARG A 115 5.50 12.21 14.61
C ARG A 115 4.90 10.81 14.43
N ARG A 116 5.11 10.15 13.29
CA ARG A 116 4.57 8.80 13.03
C ARG A 116 4.97 7.77 14.10
N GLY A 117 6.16 7.89 14.66
CA GLY A 117 6.67 7.01 15.73
C GLY A 117 5.92 7.16 17.06
N GLU A 118 5.30 8.32 17.31
CA GLU A 118 4.47 8.55 18.51
C GLU A 118 3.19 7.70 18.45
N TRP A 119 2.65 7.48 17.25
CA TRP A 119 1.34 6.83 17.05
C TRP A 119 1.44 5.34 16.67
N LEU A 120 2.45 4.93 15.91
CA LEU A 120 2.63 3.54 15.45
C LEU A 120 3.59 2.71 16.34
N GLY A 121 4.08 3.31 17.42
CA GLY A 121 5.12 2.78 18.28
C GLY A 121 6.53 3.01 17.73
N THR A 122 7.54 2.58 18.49
CA THR A 122 8.99 2.81 18.28
C THR A 122 9.61 2.23 16.99
N ALA A 123 8.79 1.74 16.05
CA ALA A 123 9.29 1.22 14.79
C ALA A 123 9.94 2.33 13.97
N LYS A 124 11.24 2.20 13.73
CA LYS A 124 11.98 3.05 12.79
C LYS A 124 12.01 2.38 11.41
N PRO A 125 12.06 3.17 10.31
CA PRO A 125 12.36 2.62 8.99
C PRO A 125 13.64 1.79 9.01
N ARG A 126 13.64 0.64 8.32
CA ARG A 126 14.81 -0.25 8.18
C ARG A 126 15.00 -0.60 6.71
N TYR A 127 16.21 -0.99 6.34
CA TYR A 127 16.50 -1.48 4.99
C TYR A 127 15.97 -2.90 4.80
N PHE A 128 15.15 -3.10 3.76
CA PHE A 128 14.57 -4.39 3.36
C PHE A 128 15.02 -4.81 1.97
N PHE A 129 16.27 -4.50 1.60
CA PHE A 129 16.72 -4.62 0.21
C PHE A 129 16.48 -6.00 -0.41
N ARG A 130 16.95 -7.08 0.24
CA ARG A 130 16.85 -8.44 -0.33
C ARG A 130 15.41 -8.92 -0.39
N GLU A 131 14.66 -8.67 0.68
CA GLU A 131 13.27 -9.07 0.81
C GLU A 131 12.39 -8.32 -0.21
N ALA A 132 12.58 -7.01 -0.33
CA ALA A 132 11.92 -6.18 -1.33
C ALA A 132 12.28 -6.62 -2.74
N ARG A 133 13.57 -6.84 -3.03
CA ARG A 133 14.03 -7.31 -4.34
C ARG A 133 13.39 -8.64 -4.73
N LEU A 134 13.25 -9.57 -3.80
CA LEU A 134 12.58 -10.84 -4.05
C LEU A 134 11.13 -10.64 -4.48
N VAL A 135 10.40 -9.76 -3.79
CA VAL A 135 9.00 -9.44 -4.13
C VAL A 135 8.91 -8.68 -5.45
N LEU A 136 9.76 -7.68 -5.69
CA LEU A 136 9.77 -6.89 -6.92
C LEU A 136 10.13 -7.72 -8.16
N GLU A 137 11.09 -8.63 -8.07
CA GLU A 137 11.38 -9.59 -9.16
C GLU A 137 10.17 -10.50 -9.43
N ALA A 138 9.50 -10.98 -8.38
CA ALA A 138 8.29 -11.79 -8.53
C ALA A 138 7.13 -11.00 -9.15
N VAL A 139 6.97 -9.72 -8.80
CA VAL A 139 6.01 -8.81 -9.44
C VAL A 139 6.33 -8.65 -10.91
N ARG A 140 7.59 -8.38 -11.26
CA ARG A 140 8.02 -8.20 -12.65
C ARG A 140 7.76 -9.44 -13.51
N VAL A 141 8.08 -10.63 -12.99
CA VAL A 141 7.78 -11.90 -13.67
C VAL A 141 6.27 -12.07 -13.83
N ALA A 142 5.49 -11.90 -12.75
CA ALA A 142 4.03 -12.08 -12.80
C ALA A 142 3.36 -11.10 -13.78
N GLN A 143 3.81 -9.85 -13.86
CA GLN A 143 3.30 -8.87 -14.81
C GLN A 143 3.58 -9.25 -16.26
N GLY A 144 4.72 -9.90 -16.54
CA GLY A 144 5.08 -10.37 -17.87
C GLY A 144 4.24 -11.54 -18.37
N LEU A 145 3.54 -12.25 -17.47
CA LEU A 145 2.70 -13.41 -17.81
C LEU A 145 1.28 -13.03 -18.25
N THR A 146 0.84 -11.80 -17.96
CA THR A 146 -0.54 -11.39 -18.24
C THR A 146 -0.60 -10.38 -19.38
N LYS A 147 -1.61 -10.51 -20.25
CA LYS A 147 -1.87 -9.53 -21.32
C LYS A 147 -2.15 -8.12 -20.77
N ALA A 148 -2.70 -8.04 -19.56
CA ALA A 148 -2.98 -6.79 -18.85
C ALA A 148 -1.73 -6.12 -18.24
N LYS A 149 -0.52 -6.69 -18.40
CA LYS A 149 0.74 -6.18 -17.79
C LYS A 149 0.61 -5.92 -16.28
N GLY A 150 -0.15 -6.77 -15.59
CA GLY A 150 -0.52 -6.64 -14.19
C GLY A 150 -0.49 -7.99 -13.47
N ALA A 151 -0.28 -8.00 -12.17
CA ALA A 151 -0.13 -9.23 -11.39
C ALA A 151 -1.19 -9.32 -10.28
N SER A 152 -1.72 -10.51 -10.00
CA SER A 152 -2.45 -10.71 -8.75
C SER A 152 -1.45 -10.91 -7.60
N LYS A 153 -1.78 -10.42 -6.39
CA LYS A 153 -0.93 -10.63 -5.21
C LYS A 153 -0.67 -12.12 -4.97
N GLU A 154 -1.66 -12.98 -5.20
CA GLU A 154 -1.51 -14.44 -5.04
C GLU A 154 -0.50 -15.04 -6.04
N ALA A 155 -0.50 -14.59 -7.31
CA ALA A 155 0.49 -15.04 -8.29
C ALA A 155 1.91 -14.64 -7.89
N VAL A 156 2.10 -13.41 -7.39
CA VAL A 156 3.38 -12.93 -6.86
C VAL A 156 3.85 -13.79 -5.70
N LEU A 157 2.97 -14.05 -4.72
CA LEU A 157 3.30 -14.86 -3.54
C LEU A 157 3.62 -16.32 -3.89
N LYS A 158 2.94 -16.90 -4.88
CA LYS A 158 3.28 -18.22 -5.43
C LYS A 158 4.69 -18.23 -6.01
N LEU A 159 5.08 -17.22 -6.79
CA LEU A 159 6.43 -17.12 -7.35
C LEU A 159 7.51 -16.97 -6.27
N VAL A 160 7.26 -16.21 -5.20
CA VAL A 160 8.22 -16.06 -4.10
C VAL A 160 8.48 -17.39 -3.39
N THR A 161 7.46 -18.25 -3.30
CA THR A 161 7.52 -19.53 -2.57
C THR A 161 7.75 -20.75 -3.45
N VAL A 162 7.74 -20.58 -4.78
CA VAL A 162 7.81 -21.64 -5.78
C VAL A 162 8.98 -22.59 -5.56
N ARG A 163 8.77 -23.90 -5.71
CA ARG A 163 9.87 -24.87 -5.60
C ARG A 163 10.61 -24.95 -6.93
N SER A 164 11.92 -25.23 -6.90
CA SER A 164 12.77 -25.25 -8.10
C SER A 164 12.38 -26.32 -9.13
N ASP A 165 11.72 -27.38 -8.66
CA ASP A 165 11.17 -28.50 -9.41
C ASP A 165 9.78 -28.21 -10.01
N LEU A 166 9.09 -27.16 -9.54
CA LEU A 166 7.73 -26.81 -9.97
C LEU A 166 7.74 -25.46 -10.70
N VAL A 167 7.94 -25.49 -12.01
CA VAL A 167 7.88 -24.26 -12.84
C VAL A 167 6.43 -23.99 -13.25
N PRO A 168 5.85 -22.83 -12.91
CA PRO A 168 4.49 -22.49 -13.32
C PRO A 168 4.37 -22.40 -14.84
N VAL A 169 3.20 -22.75 -15.38
CA VAL A 169 2.92 -22.68 -16.82
C VAL A 169 3.17 -21.26 -17.33
N GLY A 170 3.90 -21.15 -18.45
CA GLY A 170 4.26 -19.87 -19.06
C GLY A 170 5.48 -19.17 -18.45
N VAL A 171 6.09 -19.72 -17.41
CA VAL A 171 7.33 -19.19 -16.80
C VAL A 171 8.52 -20.03 -17.25
N SER A 172 9.63 -19.39 -17.66
CA SER A 172 10.87 -20.12 -17.95
C SER A 172 11.77 -20.24 -16.71
N LYS A 173 12.62 -21.26 -16.65
CA LYS A 173 13.65 -21.38 -15.59
C LYS A 173 14.56 -20.15 -15.53
N VAL A 174 14.82 -19.50 -16.67
CA VAL A 174 15.61 -18.28 -16.77
C VAL A 174 14.92 -17.11 -16.07
N MET A 175 13.59 -16.98 -16.23
CA MET A 175 12.80 -15.95 -15.52
C MET A 175 12.85 -16.14 -14.00
N LEU A 176 12.86 -17.39 -13.52
CA LEU A 176 12.93 -17.70 -12.09
C LEU A 176 14.34 -17.57 -11.50
N HIS A 177 15.39 -17.55 -12.31
CA HIS A 177 16.77 -17.52 -11.83
C HIS A 177 17.03 -16.38 -10.84
N ARG A 178 16.53 -15.16 -11.13
CA ARG A 178 16.70 -14.00 -10.24
C ARG A 178 15.96 -14.16 -8.92
N ILE A 179 14.74 -14.71 -8.96
CA ILE A 179 13.93 -14.99 -7.77
C ILE A 179 14.65 -16.01 -6.89
N PHE A 180 15.15 -17.10 -7.47
CA PHE A 180 15.88 -18.11 -6.72
C PHE A 180 17.18 -17.57 -6.13
N ALA A 181 17.98 -16.85 -6.91
CA ALA A 181 19.23 -16.25 -6.44
C ALA A 181 19.01 -15.40 -5.18
N VAL A 182 18.05 -14.47 -5.21
CA VAL A 182 17.74 -13.61 -4.06
C VAL A 182 17.15 -14.41 -2.90
N ARG A 183 16.27 -15.39 -3.17
CA ARG A 183 15.67 -16.22 -2.13
C ARG A 183 16.70 -17.04 -1.36
N HIS A 184 17.74 -17.53 -2.02
CA HIS A 184 18.82 -18.30 -1.37
C HIS A 184 19.65 -17.44 -0.42
N GLU A 185 19.78 -16.13 -0.68
CA GLU A 185 20.46 -15.18 0.20
C GLU A 185 19.67 -14.82 1.48
N LEU A 186 18.36 -15.11 1.52
CA LEU A 186 17.50 -14.80 2.66
C LEU A 186 17.52 -15.95 3.70
N PRO A 187 17.43 -15.67 5.01
CA PRO A 187 17.19 -16.70 6.02
C PRO A 187 15.85 -17.43 5.77
N ARG A 188 15.75 -18.72 6.10
CA ARG A 188 14.52 -19.53 5.86
C ARG A 188 13.23 -18.87 6.38
N ARG A 189 13.28 -18.26 7.56
CA ARG A 189 12.16 -17.51 8.16
C ARG A 189 11.63 -16.35 7.30
N ARG A 190 12.46 -15.74 6.45
CA ARG A 190 12.09 -14.64 5.55
C ARG A 190 11.66 -15.12 4.16
N ARG A 191 11.62 -16.43 3.92
CA ARG A 191 11.20 -17.05 2.65
C ARG A 191 9.74 -17.50 2.65
N THR A 192 8.99 -17.19 3.71
CA THR A 192 7.60 -17.65 3.89
C THR A 192 6.63 -16.77 3.11
N LYS A 193 5.47 -17.34 2.75
CA LYS A 193 4.38 -16.60 2.11
C LYS A 193 3.92 -15.41 2.97
N ALA A 194 3.82 -15.61 4.29
CA ALA A 194 3.42 -14.58 5.24
C ALA A 194 4.40 -13.39 5.24
N TYR A 195 5.70 -13.66 5.33
CA TYR A 195 6.72 -12.61 5.32
C TYR A 195 6.71 -11.85 3.99
N ALA A 196 6.63 -12.56 2.85
CA ALA A 196 6.55 -11.95 1.53
C ALA A 196 5.29 -11.09 1.35
N SER A 197 4.15 -11.51 1.91
CA SER A 197 2.91 -10.74 1.88
C SER A 197 3.02 -9.42 2.64
N GLU A 198 3.70 -9.40 3.78
CA GLU A 198 3.94 -8.18 4.54
C GLU A 198 4.90 -7.24 3.81
N ILE A 199 5.97 -7.78 3.20
CA ILE A 199 6.89 -6.98 2.36
C ILE A 199 6.15 -6.37 1.17
N PHE A 200 5.26 -7.13 0.54
CA PHE A 200 4.42 -6.64 -0.55
C PHE A 200 3.57 -5.45 -0.11
N ASP A 201 2.91 -5.54 1.04
CA ASP A 201 2.07 -4.45 1.57
C ASP A 201 2.91 -3.22 1.96
N MET A 202 4.11 -3.43 2.51
CA MET A 202 5.05 -2.34 2.77
C MET A 202 5.57 -1.68 1.49
N LEU A 203 5.82 -2.44 0.41
CA LEU A 203 6.20 -1.89 -0.89
C LEU A 203 5.09 -1.05 -1.52
N TYR A 204 3.83 -1.47 -1.34
CA TYR A 204 2.67 -0.68 -1.72
C TYR A 204 2.58 0.64 -0.95
N GLY A 205 2.66 0.59 0.39
CA GLY A 205 2.70 1.82 1.20
C GLY A 205 3.94 2.69 0.91
N GLY A 206 5.04 2.07 0.48
CA GLY A 206 6.24 2.78 0.04
C GLY A 206 6.15 3.36 -1.37
N GLY A 207 5.03 3.20 -2.08
CA GLY A 207 4.84 3.71 -3.45
C GLY A 207 5.63 2.95 -4.53
N HIS A 208 6.21 1.80 -4.21
CA HIS A 208 6.93 0.95 -5.18
C HIS A 208 5.95 0.13 -6.03
N LEU A 209 4.77 -0.14 -5.48
CA LEU A 209 3.68 -0.84 -6.13
C LEU A 209 2.46 0.06 -6.15
N THR A 210 1.66 -0.08 -7.20
CA THR A 210 0.31 0.47 -7.30
C THR A 210 -0.67 -0.65 -7.64
N ARG A 211 -1.95 -0.46 -7.32
CA ARG A 211 -3.00 -1.35 -7.77
C ARG A 211 -4.02 -0.57 -8.57
N GLN A 212 -4.57 -1.22 -9.58
CA GLN A 212 -5.61 -0.67 -10.45
C GLN A 212 -6.66 -1.74 -10.69
N LEU A 213 -7.89 -1.30 -10.94
CA LEU A 213 -8.97 -2.19 -11.35
C LEU A 213 -8.60 -2.90 -12.65
N THR A 214 -8.92 -4.20 -12.74
CA THR A 214 -8.66 -5.00 -13.94
C THR A 214 -9.49 -4.52 -15.14
N SER A 215 -10.71 -4.07 -14.88
CA SER A 215 -11.63 -3.53 -15.88
C SER A 215 -12.47 -2.42 -15.25
N SER A 216 -12.88 -1.45 -16.06
CA SER A 216 -13.92 -0.48 -15.67
C SER A 216 -15.29 -1.12 -15.45
N GLN A 217 -15.47 -2.37 -15.89
CA GLN A 217 -16.71 -3.13 -15.77
C GLN A 217 -16.65 -4.22 -14.69
N ASP A 218 -15.45 -4.63 -14.26
CA ASP A 218 -15.24 -5.62 -13.19
C ASP A 218 -14.49 -4.98 -12.03
N PHE A 219 -15.26 -4.55 -11.03
CA PHE A 219 -14.74 -3.97 -9.79
C PHE A 219 -14.21 -5.05 -8.83
N ARG A 220 -14.34 -6.34 -9.16
CA ARG A 220 -14.03 -7.48 -8.27
C ARG A 220 -12.57 -7.87 -8.21
N SER A 221 -11.75 -7.33 -9.10
CA SER A 221 -10.37 -7.74 -9.22
C SER A 221 -9.44 -6.56 -9.43
N PHE A 222 -8.30 -6.61 -8.73
CA PHE A 222 -7.22 -5.65 -8.88
C PHE A 222 -6.01 -6.32 -9.48
N VAL A 223 -5.37 -5.59 -10.37
CA VAL A 223 -4.03 -5.89 -10.85
C VAL A 223 -3.03 -4.97 -10.18
N TRP A 224 -1.94 -5.57 -9.73
CA TRP A 224 -0.82 -4.89 -9.15
C TRP A 224 0.20 -4.60 -10.25
N ARG A 225 0.74 -3.38 -10.22
CA ARG A 225 1.77 -2.92 -11.14
C ARG A 225 2.92 -2.30 -10.36
N MET A 226 4.13 -2.56 -10.80
CA MET A 226 5.30 -1.85 -10.33
C MET A 226 5.28 -0.42 -10.86
N THR A 227 5.59 0.54 -9.99
CA THR A 227 5.73 1.95 -10.37
C THR A 227 7.12 2.20 -10.95
N GLU A 228 7.35 3.36 -11.58
CA GLU A 228 8.70 3.77 -11.99
C GLU A 228 9.67 3.81 -10.81
N PHE A 229 9.18 4.22 -9.63
CA PHE A 229 9.95 4.18 -8.39
C PHE A 229 10.30 2.75 -7.98
N GLY A 230 9.37 1.80 -8.12
CA GLY A 230 9.62 0.38 -7.89
C GLY A 230 10.63 -0.22 -8.87
N GLU A 231 10.54 0.10 -10.16
CA GLU A 231 11.49 -0.34 -11.18
C GLU A 231 12.89 0.21 -10.90
N SER A 232 13.00 1.50 -10.61
CA SER A 232 14.25 2.14 -10.21
C SER A 232 14.84 1.48 -8.95
N ALA A 233 14.02 1.21 -7.95
CA ALA A 233 14.43 0.52 -6.73
C ALA A 233 14.91 -0.91 -7.00
N LEU A 234 14.30 -1.62 -7.94
CA LEU A 234 14.71 -2.97 -8.35
C LEU A 234 16.07 -2.97 -9.08
N VAL A 235 16.30 -1.99 -9.96
CA VAL A 235 17.53 -1.87 -10.74
C VAL A 235 18.71 -1.39 -9.88
N TRP A 236 18.51 -0.34 -9.10
CA TRP A 236 19.58 0.33 -8.36
C TRP A 236 19.78 -0.19 -6.95
N GLY A 237 18.75 -0.80 -6.36
CA GLY A 237 18.84 -1.69 -5.20
C GLY A 237 19.41 -1.16 -3.88
N ARG A 238 19.85 0.10 -3.77
CA ARG A 238 20.71 0.46 -2.63
C ARG A 238 20.01 1.11 -1.44
N SER A 239 18.71 1.41 -1.50
CA SER A 239 18.05 2.11 -0.38
C SER A 239 16.54 1.91 -0.29
N ILE A 240 16.06 0.65 -0.27
CA ILE A 240 14.65 0.39 0.03
C ILE A 240 14.46 0.41 1.56
N GLN A 241 14.13 1.58 2.10
CA GLN A 241 13.74 1.76 3.49
C GLN A 241 12.22 1.59 3.63
N LEU A 242 11.79 0.62 4.42
CA LEU A 242 10.38 0.38 4.72
C LEU A 242 10.17 0.44 6.23
N LEU A 243 8.98 0.86 6.64
CA LEU A 243 8.58 0.83 8.04
C LEU A 243 8.02 -0.56 8.37
N PRO A 244 8.64 -1.31 9.29
CA PRO A 244 8.20 -2.66 9.60
C PRO A 244 6.81 -2.68 10.24
N THR A 245 5.93 -3.53 9.70
CA THR A 245 4.62 -3.80 10.29
C THR A 245 4.76 -4.48 11.67
N ARG A 246 3.67 -4.50 12.45
CA ARG A 246 3.62 -5.29 13.69
C ARG A 246 3.84 -6.78 13.39
N SER A 247 3.30 -7.28 12.28
CA SER A 247 3.48 -8.67 11.84
C SER A 247 4.93 -9.01 11.54
N ILE A 248 5.65 -8.17 10.76
CA ILE A 248 7.09 -8.36 10.50
C ILE A 248 7.86 -8.47 11.81
N ARG A 249 7.60 -7.57 12.77
CA ARG A 249 8.26 -7.57 14.08
C ARG A 249 8.00 -8.88 14.84
N LYS A 250 6.76 -9.38 14.83
CA LYS A 250 6.41 -10.67 15.46
C LYS A 250 7.11 -11.85 14.78
N LEU A 251 7.04 -11.93 13.45
CA LEU A 251 7.69 -12.98 12.65
C LEU A 251 9.22 -13.02 12.82
N GLU A 252 9.83 -11.88 13.17
CA GLU A 252 11.27 -11.80 13.45
C GLU A 252 11.64 -12.20 14.89
N LEU A 253 10.71 -12.10 15.83
CA LEU A 253 10.89 -12.42 17.25
C LEU A 253 10.59 -13.90 17.57
N GLU A 254 9.79 -14.59 16.76
CA GLU A 254 9.48 -16.00 16.97
C GLU A 254 10.77 -16.84 17.02
N PRO A 255 11.02 -17.59 18.12
CA PRO A 255 12.19 -18.44 18.23
C PRO A 255 12.18 -19.47 17.10
N LYS A 256 13.37 -19.81 16.58
CA LYS A 256 13.52 -20.87 15.57
C LYS A 256 12.75 -22.09 16.08
N GLU A 257 11.74 -22.55 15.33
CA GLU A 257 11.25 -23.92 15.48
C GLU A 257 12.49 -24.82 15.49
N ARG A 258 12.77 -25.40 16.67
CA ARG A 258 13.83 -26.38 16.83
C ARG A 258 13.44 -27.51 15.88
N LYS A 259 14.28 -27.72 14.87
CA LYS A 259 14.17 -28.85 13.96
C LYS A 259 14.31 -30.15 14.73
#